data_AF-A0A1A8LA03-F1
#
_entry.id   AF-A0A1A8LA03-F1
#
_cell.length_a   1.000
_cell.length_b   1.000
_cell.length_c   1.000
_cell.angle_alpha   90.00
_cell.angle_beta   90.00
_cell.angle_gamma   90.00
#
_symmetry.space_group_name_H-M   'P 1'
#
loop_
_entity.id
_entity.type
_entity.pdbx_description
1 polymer ?
#
loop_
_entity_poly.entity_id
_entity_poly.type
_entity_poly.pdbx_seq_one_letter_code
_entity_poly.pdbx_strand_id
1 'polypeptide(L)'
;MGPKKGITAEEGDDIKKSLEFMTEEISTIRKQQITILNLVEEVKTLRLQNAEKDKRLLLLETKVAELEQYTRLNDVIVSGLRIKPQTYARAVANTNNGQQPDEEEN
;
A
#
# COMPACT_ATOMS: atom_id res chain seq x y z
N MET A 1 19.54 -69.05 -24.19
CA MET A 1 18.88 -67.72 -24.26
C MET A 1 18.68 -67.40 -25.74
N GLY A 2 17.45 -67.13 -26.16
CA GLY A 2 17.16 -66.75 -27.55
C GLY A 2 17.74 -65.37 -27.88
N PRO A 3 18.04 -65.07 -29.17
CA PRO A 3 18.65 -63.81 -29.56
C PRO A 3 17.73 -62.65 -29.19
N LYS A 4 18.30 -61.59 -28.60
CA LYS A 4 17.59 -60.32 -28.40
C LYS A 4 17.09 -59.85 -29.77
N LYS A 5 15.78 -59.77 -29.96
CA LYS A 5 15.21 -59.11 -31.15
C LYS A 5 15.82 -57.72 -31.21
N GLY A 6 16.60 -57.46 -32.26
CA GLY A 6 17.08 -56.11 -32.55
C GLY A 6 15.87 -55.22 -32.83
N ILE A 7 15.98 -53.95 -32.48
CA ILE A 7 14.99 -52.93 -32.84
C ILE A 7 14.80 -52.99 -34.36
N THR A 8 13.56 -53.13 -34.80
CA THR A 8 13.22 -53.13 -36.22
C THR A 8 13.39 -51.71 -36.77
N ALA A 9 13.64 -51.57 -38.09
CA ALA A 9 13.82 -50.26 -38.70
C ALA A 9 12.60 -49.33 -38.47
N GLU A 10 11.39 -49.89 -38.49
CA GLU A 10 10.14 -49.17 -38.23
C GLU A 10 10.05 -48.67 -36.78
N GLU A 11 10.35 -49.52 -35.79
CA GLU A 11 10.42 -49.11 -34.38
C GLU A 11 11.49 -48.03 -34.17
N GLY A 12 12.62 -48.12 -34.87
CA GLY A 12 13.67 -47.09 -34.84
C GLY A 12 13.20 -45.73 -35.39
N ASP A 13 12.47 -45.73 -36.50
CA ASP A 13 11.92 -44.52 -37.12
C ASP A 13 10.85 -43.87 -36.25
N ASP A 14 9.99 -44.65 -35.59
CA ASP A 14 8.95 -44.12 -34.71
C ASP A 14 9.51 -43.55 -33.41
N ILE A 15 10.57 -44.17 -32.86
CA ILE A 15 11.33 -43.60 -31.74
C ILE A 15 11.95 -42.26 -32.16
N LYS A 16 12.53 -42.18 -33.37
CA LYS A 16 13.14 -40.95 -33.87
C LYS A 16 12.11 -39.82 -34.00
N LYS A 17 10.95 -40.08 -34.60
CA LYS A 17 9.85 -39.09 -34.71
C LYS A 17 9.38 -38.62 -33.32
N SER A 18 9.22 -39.55 -32.38
CA SER A 18 8.80 -39.23 -31.01
C SER A 18 9.83 -38.34 -30.30
N LEU A 19 11.13 -38.61 -30.48
CA LEU A 19 12.21 -37.81 -29.93
C LEU A 19 12.28 -36.41 -30.55
N GLU A 20 12.09 -36.28 -31.86
CA GLU A 20 12.03 -35.00 -32.56
C GLU A 20 10.86 -34.15 -32.03
N PHE A 21 9.67 -34.76 -31.92
CA PHE A 21 8.49 -34.10 -31.37
C PHE A 21 8.70 -33.62 -29.93
N MET A 22 9.17 -34.50 -29.03
CA MET A 22 9.45 -34.10 -27.65
C MET A 22 10.51 -32.99 -27.56
N THR A 23 11.52 -33.01 -28.44
CA THR A 23 12.55 -31.97 -28.46
C THR A 23 11.96 -30.61 -28.85
N GLU A 24 11.03 -30.60 -29.80
CA GLU A 24 10.30 -29.40 -30.19
C GLU A 24 9.40 -28.91 -29.04
N GLU A 25 8.63 -29.79 -28.41
CA GLU A 25 7.80 -29.44 -27.25
C GLU A 25 8.64 -28.86 -26.11
N ILE A 26 9.77 -29.47 -25.76
CA ILE A 26 10.70 -28.95 -24.74
C ILE A 26 11.20 -27.55 -25.11
N SER A 27 11.52 -27.32 -26.39
CA SER A 27 11.93 -26.00 -26.89
C SER A 27 10.82 -24.96 -26.72
N THR A 28 9.56 -25.31 -27.01
CA THR A 28 8.41 -24.41 -26.82
C THR A 28 8.16 -24.12 -25.34
N ILE A 29 8.20 -25.13 -24.47
CA ILE A 29 8.03 -24.98 -23.02
C ILE A 29 9.12 -24.07 -22.46
N ARG A 30 10.37 -24.23 -22.90
CA ARG A 30 11.48 -23.36 -22.48
C ARG A 30 11.23 -21.89 -22.83
N LYS A 31 10.72 -21.61 -24.03
CA LYS A 31 10.36 -20.23 -24.43
C LYS A 31 9.26 -19.66 -23.53
N GLN A 32 8.22 -20.45 -23.25
CA GLN A 32 7.14 -20.04 -22.35
C GLN A 32 7.66 -19.78 -20.92
N GLN A 33 8.54 -20.63 -20.41
CA GLN A 33 9.17 -20.44 -19.08
C GLN A 33 9.96 -19.13 -18.99
N ILE A 34 10.70 -18.76 -20.04
CA ILE A 34 11.42 -17.47 -20.08
C ILE A 34 10.42 -16.31 -20.00
N THR A 35 9.32 -16.37 -20.77
CA THR A 35 8.27 -15.35 -20.71
C THR A 35 7.66 -15.24 -19.32
N ILE A 36 7.36 -16.37 -18.68
CA ILE A 36 6.82 -16.40 -17.31
C ILE A 36 7.80 -15.77 -16.31
N LEU A 37 9.09 -16.09 -16.40
CA LEU A 37 10.11 -15.51 -15.51
C LEU A 37 10.17 -13.99 -15.64
N ASN A 38 10.14 -13.47 -16.87
CA ASN A 38 10.13 -12.03 -17.11
C ASN A 38 8.88 -11.36 -16.53
N LEU A 39 7.70 -11.98 -16.70
CA LEU A 39 6.44 -11.47 -16.12
C LEU A 39 6.47 -11.48 -14.58
N VAL A 40 7.05 -12.52 -13.97
CA VAL A 40 7.20 -12.60 -12.51
C VAL A 40 8.11 -11.48 -11.99
N GLU A 41 9.19 -11.19 -12.71
CA GLU A 41 10.08 -10.07 -12.38
C GLU A 41 9.34 -8.73 -12.48
N GLU A 42 8.61 -8.51 -13.56
CA GLU A 42 7.79 -7.30 -13.73
C GLU A 42 6.77 -7.14 -12.60
N VAL A 43 6.01 -8.19 -12.26
CA VAL A 43 5.05 -8.18 -11.15
C VAL A 43 5.74 -7.84 -9.81
N LYS A 44 6.95 -8.36 -9.58
CA LYS A 44 7.72 -8.03 -8.37
C LYS A 44 8.08 -6.54 -8.33
N THR A 45 8.52 -5.97 -9.45
CA THR A 45 8.83 -4.53 -9.53
C THR A 45 7.59 -3.66 -9.33
N LEU A 46 6.46 -4.03 -9.94
CA LEU A 46 5.19 -3.32 -9.81
C LEU A 46 4.69 -3.33 -8.36
N ARG A 47 4.81 -4.45 -7.65
CA ARG A 47 4.44 -4.53 -6.22
C ARG A 47 5.26 -3.56 -5.35
N LEU A 48 6.57 -3.45 -5.60
CA LEU A 48 7.42 -2.49 -4.87
C LEU A 48 7.02 -1.04 -5.17
N GLN A 49 6.77 -0.72 -6.44
CA GLN A 49 6.31 0.61 -6.82
C GLN A 49 4.94 0.95 -6.22
N ASN A 50 4.04 -0.03 -6.14
CA ASN A 50 2.72 0.18 -5.56
C ASN A 50 2.82 0.48 -4.06
N ALA A 51 3.61 -0.30 -3.31
CA ALA A 51 3.84 -0.06 -1.89
C ALA A 51 4.43 1.34 -1.60
N GLU A 52 5.35 1.81 -2.44
CA GLU A 52 5.91 3.17 -2.32
C GLU A 52 4.86 4.24 -2.64
N LYS A 53 4.01 4.02 -3.64
CA LYS A 53 2.90 4.93 -3.97
C LYS A 53 1.87 4.99 -2.85
N ASP A 54 1.49 3.86 -2.28
CA ASP A 54 0.55 3.78 -1.16
C ASP A 54 1.07 4.55 0.06
N LYS A 55 2.36 4.43 0.35
CA LYS A 55 3.01 5.22 1.42
C LYS A 55 2.94 6.73 1.15
N ARG A 56 3.18 7.15 -0.10
CA ARG A 56 3.09 8.56 -0.49
C ARG A 56 1.66 9.09 -0.44
N LEU A 57 0.69 8.28 -0.86
CA LEU A 57 -0.73 8.61 -0.76
C LEU A 57 -1.12 8.86 0.70
N LEU A 58 -0.80 7.93 1.60
CA LEU A 58 -1.12 8.06 3.02
C LEU A 58 -0.50 9.33 3.65
N LEU A 59 0.75 9.65 3.28
CA LEU A 59 1.40 10.89 3.72
C LEU A 59 0.66 12.13 3.21
N LEU A 60 0.27 12.14 1.93
CA LEU A 60 -0.44 13.27 1.33
C LEU A 60 -1.85 13.43 1.90
N GLU A 61 -2.57 12.33 2.10
CA GLU A 61 -3.90 12.33 2.74
C GLU A 61 -3.83 12.90 4.16
N THR A 62 -2.82 12.52 4.94
CA THR A 62 -2.61 13.07 6.29
C THR A 62 -2.37 14.58 6.24
N LYS A 63 -1.50 15.05 5.33
CA LYS A 63 -1.23 16.49 5.17
C LYS A 63 -2.45 17.28 4.72
N VAL A 64 -3.27 16.71 3.82
CA VAL A 64 -4.51 17.35 3.39
C VAL A 64 -5.47 17.46 4.57
N ALA A 65 -5.64 16.40 5.36
CA ALA A 65 -6.49 16.43 6.55
C ALA A 65 -6.02 17.49 7.57
N GLU A 66 -4.72 17.62 7.80
CA GLU A 66 -4.14 18.66 8.66
C GLU A 66 -4.43 20.07 8.13
N LEU A 67 -4.26 20.31 6.83
CA LEU A 67 -4.53 21.62 6.21
C LEU A 67 -6.02 21.97 6.21
N GLU A 68 -6.90 20.99 5.99
CA GLU A 68 -8.35 21.18 6.11
C GLU A 68 -8.73 21.55 7.55
N GLN A 69 -8.17 20.87 8.54
CA GLN A 69 -8.39 21.18 9.95
C GLN A 69 -7.89 22.59 10.29
N TYR A 70 -6.68 22.95 9.85
CA TYR A 70 -6.12 24.28 10.04
C TYR A 70 -7.00 25.37 9.41
N THR A 71 -7.51 25.11 8.21
CA THR A 71 -8.42 26.03 7.51
C THR A 71 -9.74 26.19 8.26
N ARG A 72 -10.36 25.10 8.74
CA ARG A 72 -11.58 25.18 9.56
C ARG A 72 -11.37 25.95 10.85
N LEU A 73 -10.24 25.74 11.53
CA LEU A 73 -9.90 26.47 12.74
C LEU A 73 -9.70 27.96 12.43
N ASN A 74 -9.01 28.30 11.35
CA ASN A 74 -8.86 29.68 10.90
C ASN A 74 -10.18 30.31 10.48
N ASP A 75 -11.07 29.59 9.80
CA ASP A 75 -12.39 30.08 9.42
C ASP A 75 -13.24 30.42 10.65
N VAL A 76 -13.18 29.62 11.72
CA VAL A 76 -13.80 29.93 13.01
C VAL A 76 -13.20 31.20 13.64
N ILE A 77 -11.88 31.39 13.56
CA ILE A 77 -11.20 32.59 14.07
C ILE A 77 -11.58 33.84 13.27
N VAL A 78 -11.60 33.75 11.93
CA VAL A 78 -11.84 34.89 11.02
C VAL A 78 -13.32 35.25 10.94
N SER A 79 -14.23 34.27 10.91
CA SER A 79 -15.69 34.50 10.90
C SER A 79 -16.23 35.03 12.23
N GLY A 80 -15.40 35.10 13.28
CA GLY A 80 -15.78 35.70 14.56
C GLY A 80 -16.81 34.90 15.34
N LEU A 81 -17.00 33.61 15.03
CA LEU A 81 -17.78 32.69 15.87
C LEU A 81 -17.05 32.58 17.22
N ARG A 82 -17.53 33.36 18.21
CA ARG A 82 -17.09 33.29 19.61
C ARG A 82 -17.41 31.92 20.18
N ILE A 83 -16.56 30.94 19.93
CA ILE A 83 -16.51 29.75 20.76
C ILE A 83 -15.92 30.24 22.08
N LYS A 84 -16.77 30.52 23.08
CA LYS A 84 -16.28 30.62 24.46
C LYS A 84 -15.84 29.21 24.85
N PRO A 85 -14.54 28.94 25.06
CA PRO A 85 -14.16 27.72 25.76
C PRO A 85 -14.89 27.75 27.11
N GLN A 86 -15.57 26.67 27.49
CA GLN A 86 -16.31 26.60 28.76
C GLN A 86 -15.44 27.01 29.97
N THR A 87 -14.13 26.79 29.87
CA THR A 87 -13.11 27.22 30.83
C THR A 87 -12.92 28.73 30.91
N TYR A 88 -12.89 29.47 29.79
CA TYR A 88 -12.81 30.94 29.81
C TYR A 88 -14.10 31.59 30.34
N ALA A 89 -15.27 30.99 30.05
CA ALA A 89 -16.53 31.47 30.60
C ALA A 89 -16.58 31.36 32.14
N ARG A 90 -16.04 30.28 32.71
CA ARG A 90 -15.90 30.10 34.17
C ARG A 90 -14.87 31.05 34.79
N ALA A 91 -13.74 31.28 34.13
CA ALA A 91 -12.71 32.19 34.64
C ALA A 91 -13.21 33.64 34.75
N VAL A 92 -14.00 34.11 33.76
CA VAL A 92 -14.57 35.46 33.76
C VAL A 92 -15.75 35.60 34.73
N ALA A 93 -16.52 34.53 34.97
CA ALA A 93 -17.59 34.54 35.98
C ALA A 93 -17.03 34.71 37.40
N ASN A 94 -15.85 34.16 37.69
CA ASN A 94 -15.21 34.30 38.99
C ASN A 94 -14.52 35.65 39.20
N THR A 95 -14.17 36.40 38.15
CA THR A 95 -13.56 37.73 38.27
C THR A 95 -14.58 38.87 38.37
N ASN A 96 -15.85 38.64 38.05
CA ASN A 96 -16.90 39.65 38.21
C ASN A 96 -17.52 39.67 39.63
N ASN A 97 -17.16 38.72 40.50
CA ASN A 97 -17.53 38.74 41.92
C ASN A 97 -16.40 39.34 42.78
N GLY A 98 -15.86 40.47 42.33
CA GLY A 98 -14.89 41.26 43.09
C GLY A 98 -15.58 42.15 44.13
N GLN A 99 -15.11 42.00 45.37
CA GLN A 99 -15.13 42.94 46.51
C GLN A 99 -16.31 42.93 47.49
N GLN A 100 -16.03 42.43 48.70
CA GLN A 100 -16.06 43.27 49.90
C GLN A 100 -14.75 43.07 50.68
N PRO A 101 -14.00 44.14 51.01
CA PRO A 101 -12.94 44.11 52.00
C PRO A 101 -13.54 44.47 53.35
N ASP A 102 -13.39 43.62 54.37
CA ASP A 102 -13.60 44.05 55.75
C ASP A 102 -12.35 43.68 56.57
N GLU A 103 -11.84 44.73 57.20
CA GLU A 103 -10.77 44.80 58.18
C GLU A 103 -11.13 43.95 59.42
N GLU A 104 -10.14 43.37 60.09
CA GLU A 104 -10.02 43.49 61.56
C GLU A 104 -8.72 42.84 62.09
N GLU A 105 -8.26 43.46 63.18
CA GLU A 105 -6.97 43.36 63.86
C GLU A 105 -6.68 42.03 64.56
N ASN A 106 -5.38 41.68 64.61
CA ASN A 106 -4.64 41.38 65.85
C ASN A 106 -3.13 41.39 65.60
#